data_AF-A0A6B1G6I8-F1
#
_entry.id   AF-A0A6B1G6I8-F1
#
_cell.length_a   1.000
_cell.length_b   1.000
_cell.length_c   1.000
_cell.angle_alpha   90.00
_cell.angle_beta   90.00
_cell.angle_gamma   90.00
#
_symmetry.space_group_name_H-M   'P 1'
#
loop_
_entity.id
_entity.type
_entity.pdbx_description
1 polymer ?
#
loop_
_entity_poly.entity_id
_entity_poly.type
_entity_poly.pdbx_seq_one_letter_code
_entity_poly.pdbx_strand_id
1 'polypeptide(L)'
;MIRFKTNRVELTPFLVLLAFTLVALFLRLYRLHELEPGLKFDEGWNGIYALQVLQGEHALTFGDKEGLGVYLTALATKFLGRTPLALRLPTALASATTVLVVFWLGRLLFEWGENGSATRRRSLAVGAIGAGLLAVSLGQTLMGRTA
;
A
#
# COMPACT_ATOMS: atom_id res chain seq x y z
N MET A 1 -27.63 18.34 -28.48
CA MET A 1 -28.23 18.24 -27.14
C MET A 1 -27.46 17.18 -26.34
N ILE A 2 -26.47 17.60 -25.55
CA ILE A 2 -25.56 16.68 -24.83
C ILE A 2 -26.25 16.25 -23.53
N ARG A 3 -26.65 14.99 -23.44
CA ARG A 3 -27.38 14.43 -22.30
C ARG A 3 -26.35 13.91 -21.29
N PHE A 4 -26.02 14.71 -20.28
CA PHE A 4 -25.20 14.26 -19.15
C PHE A 4 -25.96 13.16 -18.40
N LYS A 5 -25.50 11.92 -18.57
CA LYS A 5 -26.02 10.76 -17.83
C LYS A 5 -25.54 10.90 -16.38
N THR A 6 -26.41 11.37 -15.50
CA THR A 6 -26.17 11.43 -14.05
C THR A 6 -25.94 10.01 -13.53
N ASN A 7 -24.67 9.61 -13.43
CA ASN A 7 -24.27 8.38 -12.78
C ASN A 7 -24.59 8.51 -11.29
N ARG A 8 -25.62 7.81 -10.80
CA ARG A 8 -25.75 7.60 -9.36
C ARG A 8 -24.48 6.87 -8.90
N VAL A 9 -23.78 7.47 -7.94
CA VAL A 9 -22.63 6.82 -7.28
C VAL A 9 -23.22 5.71 -6.44
N GLU A 10 -22.97 4.45 -6.82
CA GLU A 10 -23.34 3.32 -5.99
C GLU A 10 -22.38 3.30 -4.79
N LEU A 11 -22.89 3.51 -3.58
CA LEU A 11 -22.08 3.58 -2.36
C LEU A 11 -21.50 2.22 -1.96
N THR A 12 -22.20 1.13 -2.29
CA THR A 12 -21.82 -0.25 -1.93
C THR A 12 -20.38 -0.63 -2.30
N PRO A 13 -19.90 -0.46 -3.55
CA PRO A 13 -18.51 -0.79 -3.90
C PRO A 13 -17.49 0.04 -3.10
N PHE A 14 -17.79 1.29 -2.77
CA PHE A 14 -16.90 2.11 -1.94
C PHE A 14 -16.87 1.64 -0.49
N LEU A 15 -18.01 1.21 0.06
CA LEU A 15 -18.08 0.62 1.41
C LEU A 15 -17.31 -0.70 1.48
N VAL A 16 -17.42 -1.55 0.46
CA VAL A 16 -16.67 -2.81 0.36
C VAL A 16 -15.17 -2.54 0.25
N LEU A 17 -14.76 -1.58 -0.59
CA LEU A 17 -13.37 -1.19 -0.72
C LEU A 17 -12.83 -0.63 0.60
N LEU A 18 -13.58 0.25 1.27
CA LEU A 18 -13.23 0.80 2.57
C LEU A 18 -13.04 -0.33 3.60
N ALA A 19 -13.96 -1.30 3.64
CA ALA A 19 -13.84 -2.45 4.52
C ALA A 19 -12.55 -3.25 4.24
N PHE A 20 -12.22 -3.53 2.98
CA PHE A 20 -10.96 -4.20 2.63
C PHE A 20 -9.73 -3.39 3.01
N THR A 21 -9.74 -2.08 2.81
CA THR A 21 -8.64 -1.20 3.22
C THR A 21 -8.48 -1.17 4.74
N LEU A 22 -9.57 -1.14 5.50
CA LEU A 22 -9.52 -1.17 6.96
C LEU A 22 -9.01 -2.52 7.48
N VAL A 23 -9.46 -3.64 6.90
CA VAL A 23 -8.93 -4.98 7.22
C VAL A 23 -7.43 -5.04 6.88
N ALA A 24 -7.05 -4.57 5.71
CA ALA A 24 -5.66 -4.52 5.26
C ALA A 24 -4.76 -3.70 6.19
N LEU A 25 -5.22 -2.52 6.60
CA LEU A 25 -4.52 -1.65 7.56
C LEU A 25 -4.43 -2.32 8.92
N PHE A 26 -5.52 -2.90 9.42
CA PHE A 26 -5.51 -3.62 10.69
C PHE A 26 -4.49 -4.75 10.67
N LEU A 27 -4.55 -5.64 9.69
CA LEU A 27 -3.63 -6.79 9.61
C LEU A 27 -2.15 -6.37 9.47
N ARG A 28 -1.86 -5.29 8.73
CA ARG A 28 -0.49 -4.81 8.51
C ARG A 28 0.06 -3.95 9.65
N LEU A 29 -0.79 -3.25 10.40
CA LEU A 29 -0.36 -2.36 11.49
C LEU A 29 -0.52 -2.97 12.88
N TYR A 30 -1.35 -4.00 13.03
CA TYR A 30 -1.63 -4.62 14.33
C TYR A 30 -0.33 -5.13 14.96
N ARG A 31 -0.01 -4.64 16.16
CA ARG A 31 1.21 -5.00 16.91
C ARG A 31 2.49 -4.84 16.07
N LEU A 32 2.55 -3.85 15.18
CA LEU A 32 3.72 -3.62 14.31
C LEU A 32 5.00 -3.34 15.11
N HIS A 33 4.85 -2.64 16.24
CA HIS A 33 5.95 -2.33 17.17
C HIS A 33 6.49 -3.58 17.89
N GLU A 34 5.67 -4.60 18.10
CA GLU A 34 6.02 -5.79 18.89
C GLU A 34 6.59 -6.94 18.03
N LEU A 35 6.67 -6.75 16.72
CA LEU A 35 7.42 -7.66 15.85
C LEU A 35 8.86 -7.74 16.34
N GLU A 36 9.39 -8.96 16.39
CA GLU A 36 10.70 -9.41 16.88
C GLU A 36 11.69 -8.28 17.27
N PRO A 37 12.28 -8.31 18.48
CA PRO A 37 13.15 -7.25 19.00
C PRO A 37 14.40 -6.90 18.17
N GLY A 38 14.72 -7.69 17.13
CA GLY A 38 15.85 -7.47 16.23
C GLY A 38 15.44 -6.86 14.90
N LEU A 39 16.33 -6.02 14.35
CA LEU A 39 16.23 -5.57 12.96
C LEU A 39 16.56 -6.75 12.03
N LYS A 40 15.66 -7.08 11.11
CA LYS A 40 15.87 -8.15 10.14
C LYS A 40 16.63 -7.62 8.93
N PHE A 41 17.71 -8.29 8.54
CA PHE A 41 18.45 -8.09 7.27
C PHE A 41 18.49 -6.61 6.84
N ASP A 42 17.64 -6.29 5.87
CA ASP A 42 17.51 -5.01 5.18
C ASP A 42 17.03 -3.85 6.06
N GLU A 43 16.28 -4.11 7.13
CA GLU A 43 15.76 -3.08 8.05
C GLU A 43 16.92 -2.26 8.66
N GLY A 44 18.05 -2.92 8.96
CA GLY A 44 19.25 -2.27 9.50
C GLY A 44 19.87 -1.30 8.50
N TRP A 45 20.05 -1.74 7.25
CA TRP A 45 20.57 -0.88 6.18
C TRP A 45 19.64 0.27 5.86
N ASN A 46 18.33 0.03 5.76
CA ASN A 46 17.32 1.06 5.56
C ASN A 46 17.40 2.13 6.67
N GLY A 47 17.63 1.71 7.93
CA GLY A 47 17.84 2.61 9.06
C GLY A 47 19.12 3.45 8.95
N ILE A 48 20.24 2.87 8.53
CA ILE A 48 21.50 3.60 8.32
C ILE A 48 21.32 4.66 7.22
N TYR A 49 20.75 4.28 6.08
CA TYR A 49 20.51 5.21 4.97
C TYR A 49 19.52 6.31 5.36
N ALA A 50 18.49 5.98 6.15
CA ALA A 50 17.57 6.96 6.69
C ALA A 50 18.29 7.99 7.59
N LEU A 51 19.27 7.57 8.40
CA LEU A 51 20.07 8.48 9.21
C LEU A 51 21.00 9.37 8.37
N GLN A 52 21.58 8.85 7.29
CA GLN A 52 22.39 9.63 6.35
C GLN A 52 21.55 10.73 5.68
N VAL A 53 20.34 10.39 5.24
CA VAL A 53 19.38 11.38 4.71
C VAL A 53 19.10 12.48 5.73
N LEU A 54 18.87 12.13 7.00
CA LEU A 54 18.64 13.11 8.05
C LEU A 54 19.87 13.96 8.40
N GLN A 55 21.07 13.52 8.03
CA GLN A 55 22.32 14.28 8.13
C GLN A 55 22.59 15.17 6.91
N GLY A 56 21.71 15.14 5.90
CA GLY A 56 21.80 15.97 4.70
C GLY A 56 22.37 15.25 3.48
N GLU A 57 22.66 13.96 3.58
CA GLU A 57 23.09 13.17 2.42
C GLU A 57 21.89 12.76 1.57
N HIS A 58 21.66 13.51 0.49
CA HIS A 58 20.60 13.24 -0.46
C HIS A 58 21.14 12.60 -1.74
N ALA A 59 20.64 11.41 -2.06
CA ALA A 59 20.94 10.68 -3.28
C ALA A 59 19.65 10.12 -3.92
N LEU A 60 19.74 9.71 -5.19
CA LEU A 60 18.65 9.00 -5.87
C LEU A 60 18.61 7.51 -5.48
N THR A 61 19.76 6.94 -5.15
CA THR A 61 19.94 5.55 -4.74
C THR A 61 20.93 5.49 -3.56
N PHE A 62 20.73 4.54 -2.66
CA PHE A 62 21.56 4.32 -1.49
C PHE A 62 22.08 2.89 -1.50
N GLY A 63 23.30 2.68 -1.98
CA GLY A 63 23.81 1.33 -2.25
C GLY A 63 22.96 0.62 -3.29
N ASP A 64 22.35 -0.50 -2.91
CA ASP A 64 21.43 -1.31 -3.70
C ASP A 64 19.95 -0.91 -3.53
N LYS A 65 19.64 0.09 -2.69
CA LYS A 65 18.27 0.53 -2.38
C LYS A 65 17.82 1.74 -3.20
N GLU A 66 16.55 1.74 -3.58
CA GLU A 66 15.91 2.88 -4.20
C GLU A 66 15.67 4.02 -3.20
N GLY A 67 15.81 5.27 -3.65
CA GLY A 67 15.74 6.44 -2.77
C GLY A 67 14.37 6.62 -2.10
N LEU A 68 13.25 6.35 -2.79
CA LEU A 68 11.91 6.64 -2.26
C LEU A 68 11.65 5.91 -0.93
N GLY A 69 12.00 4.62 -0.84
CA GLY A 69 11.85 3.84 0.38
C GLY A 69 12.69 4.41 1.53
N VAL A 70 13.94 4.79 1.23
CA VAL A 70 14.85 5.41 2.21
C VAL A 70 14.31 6.76 2.69
N TYR A 71 13.82 7.63 1.80
CA TYR A 71 13.27 8.93 2.19
C TYR A 71 12.01 8.80 3.05
N LEU A 72 11.13 7.85 2.75
CA LEU A 72 9.95 7.60 3.58
C LEU A 72 10.35 7.07 4.96
N THR A 73 11.38 6.23 5.03
CA THR A 73 11.95 5.72 6.28
C THR A 73 12.62 6.84 7.08
N ALA A 74 13.37 7.73 6.42
CA ALA A 74 13.94 8.93 7.04
C ALA A 74 12.87 9.86 7.61
N LEU A 75 11.79 10.08 6.86
CA LEU A 75 10.66 10.88 7.30
C LEU A 75 9.99 10.27 8.54
N ALA A 76 9.71 8.96 8.52
CA ALA A 76 9.16 8.27 9.67
C ALA A 76 10.11 8.31 10.88
N THR A 77 11.42 8.13 10.66
CA THR A 77 12.46 8.22 11.70
C THR A 77 12.55 9.62 12.30
N LYS A 78 12.35 10.67 11.49
CA LYS A 78 12.31 12.05 11.98
C LYS A 78 11.19 12.30 12.99
N PHE A 79 10.02 11.70 12.79
CA PHE A 79 8.85 11.91 13.66
C PHE A 79 8.75 10.90 14.81
N LEU A 80 9.13 9.63 14.58
CA LEU A 80 8.98 8.53 15.53
C LEU A 80 10.28 8.16 16.25
N GLY A 81 11.39 8.82 15.91
CA GLY A 81 12.71 8.52 16.42
C GLY A 81 13.29 7.21 15.87
N ARG A 82 14.40 6.78 16.47
CA ARG A 82 15.13 5.55 16.08
C ARG A 82 14.46 4.31 16.67
N THR A 83 13.29 3.97 16.14
CA THR A 83 12.48 2.84 16.61
C THR A 83 12.23 1.84 15.48
N PRO A 84 12.03 0.53 15.77
CA PRO A 84 11.62 -0.44 14.74
C PRO A 84 10.32 -0.05 14.04
N LEU A 85 9.42 0.64 14.76
CA LEU A 85 8.18 1.17 14.19
C LEU A 85 8.44 2.16 13.06
N ALA A 86 9.44 3.04 13.21
CA ALA A 86 9.79 4.02 12.18
C ALA A 86 10.25 3.37 10.87
N LEU A 87 10.89 2.19 10.96
CA LEU A 87 11.37 1.43 9.81
C LEU A 87 10.23 0.68 9.11
N ARG A 88 9.32 0.08 9.88
CA ARG A 88 8.27 -0.81 9.36
C ARG A 88 7.00 -0.08 8.94
N LEU A 89 6.74 1.11 9.49
CA LEU A 89 5.50 1.85 9.21
C LEU A 89 5.35 2.24 7.73
N PRO A 90 6.37 2.77 7.04
CA PRO A 90 6.27 3.12 5.62
C PRO A 90 5.86 1.93 4.75
N THR A 91 6.51 0.78 4.94
CA THR A 91 6.27 -0.44 4.16
C THR A 91 4.90 -1.05 4.48
N ALA A 92 4.47 -0.99 5.74
CA ALA A 92 3.13 -1.43 6.14
C ALA A 92 2.02 -0.57 5.50
N LEU A 93 2.21 0.75 5.45
CA LEU A 93 1.25 1.66 4.81
C LEU A 93 1.26 1.53 3.28
N ALA A 94 2.45 1.43 2.67
CA ALA A 94 2.58 1.23 1.23
C ALA A 94 1.89 -0.06 0.79
N SER A 95 2.17 -1.16 1.50
CA SER A 95 1.54 -2.46 1.20
C SER A 95 0.04 -2.45 1.49
N ALA A 96 -0.49 -1.71 2.47
CA ALA A 96 -1.93 -1.57 2.66
C ALA A 96 -2.60 -0.81 1.51
N THR A 97 -1.94 0.23 1.00
CA THR A 97 -2.43 1.09 -0.09
C THR A 97 -2.56 0.33 -1.41
N THR A 98 -1.77 -0.74 -1.61
CA THR A 98 -1.88 -1.58 -2.82
C THR A 98 -3.27 -2.20 -3.00
N VAL A 99 -4.06 -2.38 -1.94
CA VAL A 99 -5.46 -2.85 -2.02
C VAL A 99 -6.33 -1.89 -2.85
N LEU A 100 -6.13 -0.58 -2.65
CA LEU A 100 -6.83 0.45 -3.43
C LEU A 100 -6.39 0.39 -4.89
N VAL A 101 -5.08 0.28 -5.12
CA VAL A 101 -4.50 0.22 -6.47
C VAL A 101 -5.04 -0.97 -7.23
N VAL A 102 -5.09 -2.16 -6.64
CA VAL A 102 -5.60 -3.38 -7.28
C VAL A 102 -7.09 -3.28 -7.60
N PHE A 103 -7.89 -2.67 -6.72
CA PHE A 103 -9.30 -2.41 -7.00
C PHE A 103 -9.48 -1.53 -8.24
N TRP A 104 -8.75 -0.40 -8.29
CA TRP A 104 -8.82 0.54 -9.41
C TRP A 104 -8.26 -0.06 -10.70
N LEU A 105 -7.19 -0.86 -10.61
CA LEU A 105 -6.62 -1.56 -11.75
C LEU A 105 -7.61 -2.56 -12.35
N GLY A 106 -8.25 -3.39 -11.51
CA GLY A 106 -9.30 -4.30 -11.97
C GLY A 106 -10.49 -3.57 -12.58
N ARG A 107 -10.83 -2.39 -12.05
CA ARG A 107 -11.83 -1.52 -12.67
C ARG A 107 -11.41 -1.03 -14.05
N LEU A 108 -10.20 -0.51 -14.18
CA LEU A 108 -9.67 0.08 -15.41
C LEU A 108 -9.54 -0.96 -16.53
N LEU A 109 -9.00 -2.14 -16.20
CA LEU A 109 -8.73 -3.19 -17.19
C LEU A 109 -10.00 -3.85 -17.74
N PHE A 110 -11.07 -3.92 -16.95
CA PHE A 110 -12.30 -4.65 -17.30
C PHE A 110 -13.53 -3.74 -17.52
N GLU A 111 -13.34 -2.42 -17.60
CA GLU A 111 -14.42 -1.46 -17.82
C GLU A 111 -15.10 -1.66 -19.18
N TRP A 112 -14.32 -2.05 -20.19
CA TRP A 112 -14.77 -2.24 -21.56
C TRP A 112 -14.75 -3.74 -21.91
N GLY A 113 -15.87 -4.25 -22.39
CA GLY A 113 -15.94 -5.62 -22.93
C GLY A 113 -15.34 -5.69 -24.33
N GLU A 114 -15.03 -6.91 -24.80
CA GLU A 114 -14.50 -7.17 -26.15
C GLU A 114 -15.40 -6.60 -27.27
N ASN A 115 -16.71 -6.53 -27.02
CA ASN A 115 -17.69 -5.97 -27.94
C ASN A 115 -17.87 -4.44 -27.80
N GLY A 116 -16.99 -3.75 -27.06
CA GLY A 116 -17.07 -2.30 -26.78
C GLY A 116 -18.17 -1.89 -25.79
N SER A 117 -18.96 -2.84 -25.28
CA SER A 117 -19.99 -2.56 -24.27
C SER A 117 -19.36 -2.33 -22.90
N ALA A 118 -19.76 -1.24 -22.21
CA ALA A 118 -19.32 -0.98 -20.84
C ALA A 118 -19.80 -2.09 -19.89
N THR A 119 -18.87 -2.82 -19.27
CA THR A 119 -19.18 -4.00 -18.43
C THR A 119 -18.99 -3.69 -16.94
N ARG A 120 -19.71 -2.65 -16.45
CA ARG A 120 -19.54 -2.10 -15.09
C ARG A 120 -19.58 -3.15 -13.97
N ARG A 121 -20.50 -4.12 -14.02
CA ARG A 121 -20.62 -5.14 -12.96
C ARG A 121 -19.41 -6.08 -12.93
N ARG A 122 -18.89 -6.46 -14.11
CA ARG A 122 -17.71 -7.33 -14.22
C ARG A 122 -16.48 -6.62 -13.69
N SER A 123 -16.25 -5.36 -14.08
CA SER A 123 -15.09 -4.60 -13.61
C SER A 123 -15.10 -4.37 -12.10
N LEU A 124 -16.27 -4.11 -11.53
CA LEU A 124 -16.46 -4.04 -10.08
C LEU A 124 -16.16 -5.38 -9.39
N ALA A 125 -16.68 -6.49 -9.92
CA ALA A 125 -16.46 -7.81 -9.35
C ALA A 125 -14.97 -8.20 -9.39
N VAL A 126 -14.30 -8.02 -10.53
CA VAL A 126 -12.89 -8.36 -10.70
C VAL A 126 -12.00 -7.50 -9.80
N GLY A 127 -12.24 -6.18 -9.77
CA GLY A 127 -11.51 -5.27 -8.86
C GLY A 127 -11.73 -5.62 -7.38
N ALA A 128 -12.96 -5.92 -6.98
CA ALA A 128 -13.27 -6.29 -5.60
C ALA A 128 -12.66 -7.64 -5.19
N ILE A 129 -12.71 -8.65 -6.06
CA ILE A 129 -12.09 -9.96 -5.80
C ILE A 129 -10.57 -9.81 -5.65
N GLY A 130 -9.92 -9.10 -6.59
CA GLY A 130 -8.47 -8.88 -6.52
C GLY A 130 -8.05 -8.12 -5.25
N ALA A 131 -8.77 -7.05 -4.92
CA ALA A 131 -8.52 -6.27 -3.71
C ALA A 131 -8.77 -7.07 -2.44
N GLY A 132 -9.85 -7.86 -2.38
CA GLY A 132 -10.18 -8.72 -1.25
C GLY A 132 -9.10 -9.78 -1.00
N LEU A 133 -8.64 -10.46 -2.06
CA LEU A 133 -7.56 -11.45 -1.97
C LEU A 133 -6.26 -10.81 -1.49
N LEU A 134 -5.89 -9.64 -2.00
CA LEU A 134 -4.69 -8.92 -1.59
C LEU A 134 -4.77 -8.38 -0.15
N ALA A 135 -5.98 -8.01 0.29
CA ALA A 135 -6.21 -7.47 1.62
C ALA A 135 -5.90 -8.50 2.72
N VAL A 136 -6.21 -9.78 2.48
CA VAL A 136 -6.04 -10.88 3.44
C VAL A 136 -4.91 -11.86 3.09
N SER A 137 -4.16 -11.61 2.02
CA SER A 137 -3.05 -12.46 1.61
C SER A 137 -1.95 -12.50 2.66
N LEU A 138 -1.59 -13.72 3.09
CA LEU A 138 -0.57 -13.93 4.12
C LEU A 138 0.80 -13.41 3.67
N GLY A 139 1.22 -13.74 2.45
CA GLY A 139 2.53 -13.31 1.93
C GLY A 139 2.66 -11.80 1.86
N GLN A 140 1.61 -11.11 1.39
CA GLN A 140 1.59 -9.64 1.33
C GLN A 140 1.55 -9.01 2.72
N THR A 141 0.86 -9.64 3.67
CA THR A 141 0.82 -9.16 5.06
C THR A 141 2.19 -9.31 5.72
N LEU A 142 2.89 -10.43 5.52
CA LEU A 142 4.21 -10.65 6.07
C LEU A 142 5.24 -9.69 5.47
N MET A 143 5.34 -9.63 4.13
CA MET A 143 6.26 -8.72 3.43
C MET A 143 6.00 -7.27 3.78
N GLY A 144 4.73 -6.86 3.85
CA GLY A 144 4.35 -5.50 4.21
C GLY A 144 4.75 -5.09 5.63
N ARG A 145 5.01 -6.04 6.53
CA ARG A 145 5.32 -5.77 7.93
C ARG A 145 6.82 -5.73 8.24
N THR A 146 7.67 -6.22 7.34
CA THR A 146 9.09 -6.51 7.62
C THR A 146 10.05 -6.19 6.47
N ALA A 147 9.67 -5.28 5.57
CA ALA A 147 10.53 -4.86 4.45
C ALA A 147 11.48 -3.71 4.84
#